data_AF-A0A7J5VGK4-F1
#
_entry.id   AF-A0A7J5VGK4-F1
#
_cell.length_a   1.000
_cell.length_b   1.000
_cell.length_c   1.000
_cell.angle_alpha   90.00
_cell.angle_beta   90.00
_cell.angle_gamma   90.00
#
_symmetry.space_group_name_H-M   'P 1'
#
loop_
_entity.id
_entity.type
_entity.pdbx_description
1 polymer ?
#
loop_
_entity_poly.entity_id
_entity_poly.type
_entity_poly.pdbx_seq_one_letter_code
_entity_poly.pdbx_strand_id
1 'polypeptide(L)'
;MKSTEKWFGDLFDSYKDDFDFRLEALVFELTEQISKKLKEEKISRKQFAEKLNVTPAAVSKILNGNPNFTIRTLLSMADVLKTDLSIEFKGKGISSPEVKRVATTAEDAQIETKRVVEASDLADTPPAWMLTNITSAANC
;
A
#
# COMPACT_ATOMS: atom_id res chain seq x y z
N MET A 1 17.34 20.82 -29.22
CA MET A 1 16.09 20.05 -29.02
C MET A 1 16.35 18.98 -27.97
N LYS A 2 15.62 18.94 -26.85
CA LYS A 2 15.69 17.77 -25.97
C LYS A 2 15.09 16.59 -26.75
N SER A 3 15.77 15.43 -26.75
CA SER A 3 15.20 14.18 -27.28
C SER A 3 13.90 13.86 -26.53
N THR A 4 12.88 13.35 -27.22
CA THR A 4 11.59 12.96 -26.64
C THR A 4 11.77 12.05 -25.41
N GLU A 5 12.73 11.12 -25.47
CA GLU A 5 13.07 10.20 -24.38
C GLU A 5 13.58 10.94 -23.14
N LYS A 6 14.40 11.98 -23.33
CA LYS A 6 14.97 12.76 -22.23
C LYS A 6 13.92 13.62 -21.54
N TRP A 7 13.02 14.24 -22.32
CA TRP A 7 11.92 15.02 -21.74
C TRP A 7 10.96 14.14 -20.93
N PHE A 8 10.63 12.96 -21.42
CA PHE A 8 9.77 12.02 -20.71
C PHE A 8 10.43 11.49 -19.44
N GLY A 9 11.72 11.15 -19.49
CA GLY A 9 12.48 10.71 -18.31
C GLY A 9 12.51 11.78 -17.21
N ASP A 10 12.87 13.03 -17.56
CA ASP A 10 12.87 14.17 -16.63
C ASP A 10 11.47 14.35 -15.99
N LEU A 11 10.40 14.21 -16.78
CA LEU A 11 9.03 14.34 -16.31
C LEU A 11 8.64 13.18 -15.39
N PHE A 12 8.90 11.94 -15.78
CA PHE A 12 8.61 10.75 -14.99
C PHE A 12 9.34 10.80 -13.64
N ASP A 13 10.62 11.15 -13.62
CA ASP A 13 11.40 11.27 -12.39
C ASP A 13 10.83 12.32 -11.43
N SER A 14 10.19 13.38 -11.95
CA SER A 14 9.54 14.39 -11.11
C SER A 14 8.26 13.90 -10.42
N TYR A 15 7.57 12.90 -10.98
CA TYR A 15 6.28 12.40 -10.47
C TYR A 15 6.34 10.99 -9.87
N LYS A 16 7.41 10.21 -10.10
CA LYS A 16 7.47 8.79 -9.68
C LYS A 16 7.25 8.55 -8.18
N ASP A 17 7.59 9.54 -7.34
CA ASP A 17 7.43 9.47 -5.89
C ASP A 17 6.18 10.18 -5.37
N ASP A 18 5.42 10.85 -6.26
CA ASP A 18 4.14 11.48 -5.95
C ASP A 18 3.11 10.43 -5.51
N PHE A 19 2.29 10.78 -4.52
CA PHE A 19 1.33 9.85 -3.93
C PHE A 19 0.27 9.42 -4.93
N ASP A 20 -0.31 10.36 -5.66
CA ASP A 20 -1.38 10.09 -6.63
C ASP A 20 -0.82 9.29 -7.80
N PHE A 21 0.38 9.63 -8.28
CA PHE A 21 1.06 8.83 -9.31
C PHE A 21 1.27 7.38 -8.88
N ARG A 22 1.77 7.17 -7.66
CA ARG A 22 1.96 5.82 -7.10
C ARG A 22 0.65 5.08 -6.88
N LEU A 23 -0.40 5.77 -6.47
CA LEU A 23 -1.73 5.20 -6.28
C LEU A 23 -2.30 4.74 -7.63
N GLU A 24 -2.25 5.58 -8.64
CA GLU A 24 -2.72 5.27 -10.00
C GLU A 24 -1.93 4.10 -10.59
N ALA A 25 -0.61 4.04 -10.37
CA ALA A 25 0.19 2.89 -10.79
C ALA A 25 -0.30 1.57 -10.15
N LEU A 26 -0.64 1.58 -8.85
CA LEU A 26 -1.18 0.40 -8.15
C LEU A 26 -2.58 0.01 -8.65
N VAL A 27 -3.45 1.00 -8.87
CA VAL A 27 -4.80 0.79 -9.43
C VAL A 27 -4.71 0.21 -10.84
N PHE A 28 -3.81 0.75 -11.67
CA PHE A 28 -3.57 0.27 -13.02
C PHE A 28 -3.09 -1.19 -13.02
N GLU A 29 -2.07 -1.51 -12.21
CA GLU A 29 -1.53 -2.87 -12.11
C GLU A 29 -2.62 -3.87 -11.67
N LEU A 30 -3.42 -3.51 -10.67
CA LEU A 30 -4.49 -4.35 -10.17
C LEU A 30 -5.61 -4.55 -11.21
N THR A 31 -6.06 -3.50 -11.88
CA THR A 31 -7.11 -3.58 -12.90
C THR A 31 -6.66 -4.34 -14.14
N GLU A 32 -5.37 -4.27 -14.49
CA GLU A 32 -4.77 -5.09 -15.54
C GLU A 32 -4.78 -6.58 -15.16
N GLN A 33 -4.37 -6.93 -13.93
CA GLN A 33 -4.40 -8.32 -13.44
C GLN A 33 -5.82 -8.90 -13.48
N ILE A 34 -6.81 -8.14 -13.00
CA ILE A 34 -8.23 -8.54 -13.03
C ILE A 34 -8.69 -8.72 -14.48
N SER A 35 -8.41 -7.75 -15.35
CA SER A 35 -8.83 -7.80 -16.76
C SER A 35 -8.22 -8.97 -17.51
N LYS A 36 -6.93 -9.26 -17.24
CA LYS A 36 -6.22 -10.41 -17.78
C LYS A 36 -6.86 -11.71 -17.32
N LYS A 37 -7.15 -11.86 -16.02
CA LYS A 37 -7.79 -13.06 -15.48
C LYS A 37 -9.20 -13.29 -16.04
N LEU A 38 -10.01 -12.24 -16.18
CA LEU A 38 -11.31 -12.34 -16.85
C LEU A 38 -11.20 -12.88 -18.28
N LYS A 39 -10.17 -12.43 -19.03
CA LYS A 39 -9.92 -12.89 -20.40
C LYS A 39 -9.46 -14.36 -20.44
N GLU A 40 -8.56 -14.76 -19.54
CA GLU A 40 -8.05 -16.12 -19.43
C GLU A 40 -9.18 -17.12 -19.09
N GLU A 41 -10.00 -16.78 -18.10
CA GLU A 41 -11.14 -17.61 -17.64
C GLU A 41 -12.39 -17.48 -18.54
N LYS A 42 -12.32 -16.65 -19.59
CA LYS A 42 -13.44 -16.36 -20.51
C LYS A 42 -14.72 -15.88 -19.78
N ILE A 43 -14.54 -15.15 -18.68
CA ILE A 43 -15.64 -14.57 -17.90
C ILE A 43 -15.98 -13.21 -18.48
N SER A 44 -17.23 -13.02 -18.92
CA SER A 44 -17.71 -11.70 -19.35
C SER A 44 -17.87 -10.75 -18.18
N ARG A 45 -17.77 -9.43 -18.43
CA ARG A 45 -18.03 -8.39 -17.41
C ARG A 45 -19.42 -8.52 -16.77
N LYS A 46 -20.42 -8.97 -17.54
CA LYS A 46 -21.77 -9.23 -17.06
C LYS A 46 -21.79 -10.38 -16.04
N GLN A 47 -21.19 -11.52 -16.39
CA GLN A 47 -21.09 -12.67 -15.49
C GLN A 47 -20.27 -12.34 -14.24
N PHE A 48 -19.23 -11.53 -14.38
CA PHE A 48 -18.43 -11.07 -13.24
C PHE A 48 -19.26 -10.20 -12.29
N ALA A 49 -20.04 -9.26 -12.83
CA ALA A 49 -20.95 -8.43 -12.04
C ALA A 49 -22.00 -9.27 -11.31
N GLU A 50 -22.60 -10.25 -11.99
CA GLU A 50 -23.56 -11.20 -11.40
C GLU A 50 -22.94 -12.00 -10.26
N LYS A 51 -21.73 -12.55 -10.44
CA LYS A 51 -21.02 -13.31 -9.40
C LYS A 51 -20.63 -12.47 -8.19
N LEU A 52 -20.31 -11.19 -8.40
CA LEU A 52 -20.00 -10.24 -7.34
C LEU A 52 -21.26 -9.63 -6.69
N ASN A 53 -22.45 -9.92 -7.21
CA ASN A 53 -23.71 -9.29 -6.78
C ASN A 53 -23.68 -7.74 -6.87
N VAL A 54 -23.11 -7.21 -7.96
CA VAL A 54 -23.04 -5.77 -8.24
C VAL A 54 -23.57 -5.45 -9.64
N THR A 55 -23.75 -4.15 -9.91
CA THR A 55 -24.20 -3.72 -11.24
C THR A 55 -23.07 -3.81 -12.28
N PRO A 56 -23.37 -4.08 -13.57
CA PRO A 56 -22.36 -4.03 -14.64
C PRO A 56 -21.67 -2.66 -14.74
N ALA A 57 -22.38 -1.58 -14.42
CA ALA A 57 -21.82 -0.24 -14.37
C ALA A 57 -20.74 -0.10 -13.27
N ALA A 58 -20.93 -0.72 -12.10
CA ALA A 58 -19.93 -0.75 -11.05
C ALA A 58 -18.66 -1.47 -11.52
N VAL A 59 -18.80 -2.64 -12.17
CA VAL A 59 -17.67 -3.37 -12.76
C VAL A 59 -16.95 -2.53 -13.82
N SER A 60 -17.66 -1.83 -14.69
CA SER A 60 -17.04 -0.95 -15.69
C SER A 60 -16.26 0.20 -15.05
N LYS A 61 -16.78 0.85 -13.99
CA LYS A 61 -16.05 1.89 -13.26
C LYS A 61 -14.75 1.34 -12.65
N ILE A 62 -14.86 0.16 -12.04
CA ILE A 62 -13.73 -0.56 -11.46
C ILE A 62 -12.64 -0.82 -12.50
N LEU A 63 -12.99 -1.41 -13.64
CA LEU A 63 -12.02 -1.79 -14.67
C LEU A 63 -11.48 -0.60 -15.48
N ASN A 64 -12.12 0.56 -15.39
CA ASN A 64 -11.67 1.80 -16.05
C ASN A 64 -10.72 2.63 -15.18
N GLY A 65 -10.26 2.12 -14.03
CA GLY A 65 -9.29 2.81 -13.18
C GLY A 65 -9.89 3.91 -12.28
N ASN A 66 -11.22 3.94 -12.09
CA ASN A 66 -11.83 4.73 -11.00
C ASN A 66 -12.52 3.86 -9.93
N PRO A 67 -11.78 3.05 -9.16
CA PRO A 67 -12.32 2.32 -8.04
C PRO A 67 -11.88 2.88 -6.68
N ASN A 68 -12.85 3.13 -5.81
CA ASN A 68 -12.64 3.06 -4.36
C ASN A 68 -12.68 1.58 -3.94
N PHE A 69 -11.63 0.82 -4.25
CA PHE A 69 -11.55 -0.56 -3.81
C PHE A 69 -11.42 -0.62 -2.29
N THR A 70 -12.24 -1.46 -1.67
CA THR A 70 -11.96 -1.93 -0.31
C THR A 70 -11.23 -3.27 -0.40
N ILE A 71 -10.43 -3.61 0.61
CA ILE A 71 -9.78 -4.95 0.68
C ILE A 71 -10.84 -6.06 0.58
N ARG A 72 -12.02 -5.85 1.19
CA ARG A 72 -13.17 -6.77 1.07
C ARG A 72 -13.56 -6.99 -0.38
N THR A 73 -13.70 -5.92 -1.15
CA THR A 73 -14.05 -5.99 -2.57
C THR A 73 -12.99 -6.75 -3.36
N LEU A 74 -11.70 -6.49 -3.11
CA LEU A 74 -10.61 -7.20 -3.78
C LEU A 74 -10.62 -8.70 -3.45
N LEU A 75 -10.88 -9.05 -2.19
CA LEU A 75 -10.96 -10.44 -1.77
C LEU A 75 -12.15 -11.15 -2.46
N SER A 76 -13.32 -10.52 -2.50
CA SER A 76 -14.48 -11.08 -3.22
C SER A 76 -14.22 -11.27 -4.72
N MET A 77 -13.46 -10.35 -5.34
CA MET A 77 -13.03 -10.50 -6.73
C MET A 77 -12.08 -11.68 -6.89
N ALA A 78 -11.12 -11.83 -5.98
CA ALA A 78 -10.17 -12.93 -5.98
C ALA A 78 -10.88 -14.29 -5.88
N ASP A 79 -11.87 -14.43 -4.99
CA ASP A 79 -12.70 -15.64 -4.85
C ASP A 79 -13.44 -15.98 -6.16
N VAL A 80 -14.05 -14.98 -6.79
CA VAL A 80 -14.78 -15.15 -8.06
C VAL A 80 -13.84 -15.57 -9.20
N LEU A 81 -12.62 -15.03 -9.21
CA LEU A 81 -11.57 -15.34 -10.18
C LEU A 81 -10.78 -16.61 -9.84
N LYS A 82 -11.05 -17.26 -8.70
CA LYS A 82 -10.31 -18.43 -8.19
C LYS A 82 -8.81 -18.16 -8.06
N THR A 83 -8.48 -17.00 -7.51
CA THR A 83 -7.11 -16.55 -7.24
C THR A 83 -6.96 -16.19 -5.78
N ASP A 84 -5.74 -16.29 -5.25
CA ASP A 84 -5.45 -15.82 -3.89
C ASP A 84 -5.06 -14.33 -3.89
N LEU A 85 -5.62 -13.56 -2.97
CA LEU A 85 -5.21 -12.18 -2.72
C LEU A 85 -4.04 -12.15 -1.73
N SER A 86 -2.88 -11.64 -2.18
CA SER A 86 -1.72 -11.41 -1.33
C SER A 86 -1.40 -9.92 -1.25
N ILE A 87 -1.18 -9.40 -0.04
CA ILE A 87 -0.81 -8.00 0.21
C ILE A 87 0.48 -8.00 1.03
N GLU A 88 1.51 -7.32 0.51
CA GLU A 88 2.83 -7.25 1.13
C GLU A 88 3.30 -5.80 1.25
N PHE A 89 3.88 -5.44 2.40
CA PHE A 89 4.58 -4.17 2.56
C PHE A 89 6.06 -4.34 2.21
N LYS A 90 6.50 -3.63 1.18
CA LYS A 90 7.92 -3.59 0.79
C LYS A 90 8.61 -2.40 1.45
N GLY A 91 9.78 -2.64 2.02
CA GLY A 91 10.64 -1.55 2.50
C GLY A 91 10.94 -0.60 1.35
N LYS A 92 10.68 0.70 1.53
CA LYS A 92 11.21 1.70 0.61
C LYS A 92 12.72 1.66 0.81
N GLY A 93 13.47 1.21 -0.21
CA GLY A 93 14.92 1.23 -0.16
C GLY A 93 15.33 2.63 0.28
N ILE A 94 15.91 2.74 1.47
CA ILE A 94 16.58 3.97 1.86
C ILE A 94 17.71 4.03 0.85
N SER A 95 17.56 4.86 -0.19
CA SER A 95 18.72 5.34 -0.92
C SER A 95 19.52 6.06 0.15
N SER A 96 20.43 5.31 0.79
CA SER A 96 21.35 5.87 1.76
C SER A 96 21.93 7.08 1.06
N PRO A 97 21.77 8.31 1.60
CA PRO A 97 22.51 9.42 1.06
C PRO A 97 23.95 8.94 1.05
N GLU A 98 24.58 9.02 -0.11
CA GLU A 98 25.95 8.63 -0.33
C GLU A 98 26.79 9.33 0.73
N VAL A 99 27.07 8.60 1.83
CA VAL A 99 27.97 9.08 2.87
C VAL A 99 29.31 9.04 2.17
N LYS A 100 29.73 10.17 1.60
CA LYS A 100 31.13 10.43 1.28
C LYS A 100 31.90 10.04 2.53
N ARG A 101 32.49 8.85 2.52
CA ARG A 101 33.46 8.44 3.52
C ARG A 101 34.62 9.40 3.33
N VAL A 102 34.59 10.51 4.06
CA VAL A 102 35.77 11.32 4.29
C VAL A 102 36.70 10.38 5.04
N ALA A 103 37.73 9.89 4.35
CA ALA A 103 38.81 9.18 4.98
C ALA A 103 39.51 10.16 5.93
N THR A 104 39.08 10.18 7.19
CA THR A 104 39.92 10.70 8.27
C THR A 104 40.83 9.56 8.68
N THR A 105 42.08 9.69 8.29
CA THR A 105 43.22 8.95 8.79
C THR A 105 43.16 8.92 10.32
N ALA A 106 43.43 7.73 10.86
CA ALA A 106 43.51 7.45 12.28
C ALA A 106 44.38 8.48 12.98
N GLU A 107 43.83 9.12 14.01
CA GLU A 107 44.49 9.30 15.29
C GLU A 107 43.44 9.64 16.36
N ASP A 108 43.50 8.84 17.43
CA ASP A 108 43.00 9.08 18.78
C ASP A 108 41.48 9.00 19.06
N ALA A 109 41.10 7.77 19.45
CA ALA A 109 40.41 7.45 20.69
C ALA A 109 39.50 8.53 21.31
N GLN A 110 38.18 8.26 21.39
CA GLN A 110 37.46 7.88 22.62
C GLN A 110 36.10 7.27 22.24
N ILE A 111 35.85 6.03 22.69
CA ILE A 111 34.56 5.34 22.61
C ILE A 111 33.78 5.72 23.87
N GLU A 112 32.89 6.71 23.80
CA GLU A 112 31.96 7.01 24.89
C GLU A 112 30.63 6.29 24.62
N THR A 113 30.48 5.12 25.23
CA THR A 113 29.27 4.31 25.19
C THR A 113 28.26 4.88 26.17
N LYS A 114 27.44 5.86 25.78
CA LYS A 114 26.30 6.29 26.62
C LYS A 114 25.03 5.52 26.28
N ARG A 115 24.94 4.30 26.84
CA ARG A 115 23.68 3.59 27.06
C ARG A 115 22.94 4.29 28.19
N VAL A 116 21.81 4.93 27.90
CA VAL A 116 20.84 5.34 28.93
C VAL A 116 19.58 4.53 28.68
N VAL A 117 19.38 3.53 29.55
CA VAL A 117 18.11 2.83 29.70
C VAL A 117 17.39 3.57 30.83
N GLU A 118 16.49 4.49 30.49
CA GLU A 118 15.57 5.05 31.49
C GLU A 118 14.37 4.11 31.60
N ALA A 119 14.26 3.45 32.76
CA ALA A 119 13.09 2.70 33.15
C ALA A 119 11.98 3.67 33.56
N SER A 120 10.91 3.76 32.78
CA SER A 120 9.61 4.24 33.27
C SER A 120 8.44 3.60 32.52
N ASP A 121 8.35 2.28 32.65
CA ASP A 121 7.06 1.60 32.62
C ASP A 121 6.26 2.00 33.86
N LEU A 122 5.33 2.95 33.76
CA LEU A 122 4.08 2.95 34.54
C LEU A 122 3.13 4.07 34.07
N ALA A 123 2.10 3.64 33.32
CA ALA A 123 0.75 4.22 33.17
C ALA A 123 0.31 4.38 31.71
N ASP A 124 0.02 3.25 31.05
CA ASP A 124 -0.97 3.22 29.97
C ASP A 124 -2.33 3.59 30.58
N THR A 125 -2.63 4.88 30.65
CA THR A 125 -4.00 5.32 30.85
C THR A 125 -4.72 5.06 29.53
N PRO A 126 -5.70 4.14 29.49
CA PRO A 126 -6.40 3.85 28.25
C PRO A 126 -7.07 5.14 27.75
N PRO A 127 -6.97 5.48 26.46
CA PRO A 127 -7.62 6.66 25.92
C PRO A 127 -9.14 6.59 26.16
N ALA A 128 -9.77 7.74 26.45
CA ALA A 128 -11.14 7.83 26.98
C ALA A 128 -12.22 7.08 26.19
N TRP A 129 -12.00 6.81 24.90
CA TRP A 129 -12.91 6.03 24.06
C TRP A 129 -12.95 4.53 24.42
N MET A 130 -11.96 3.99 25.15
CA MET A 130 -11.93 2.59 25.58
C MET A 130 -12.79 2.31 26.82
N LEU A 131 -13.17 3.33 27.59
CA LEU A 131 -13.88 3.17 28.86
C LEU A 131 -15.40 3.09 28.72
N THR A 132 -15.95 3.21 27.51
CA THR A 132 -17.41 3.35 27.31
C THR A 132 -18.16 2.04 27.12
N ASN A 133 -17.51 0.88 27.13
CA ASN A 133 -18.16 -0.40 26.80
C ASN A 133 -18.23 -1.43 27.95
N ILE A 134 -18.05 -1.03 29.21
CA ILE A 134 -18.12 -1.97 30.33
C ILE A 134 -19.19 -1.53 31.34
N THR A 135 -20.45 -1.47 30.91
CA THR A 135 -21.59 -1.55 31.83
C THR A 135 -22.82 -2.12 31.13
N SER A 136 -22.84 -3.43 30.84
CA SER A 136 -24.07 -4.19 30.63
C SER A 136 -23.82 -5.70 30.71
N ALA A 137 -23.39 -6.19 31.86
CA ALA A 137 -23.43 -7.61 32.21
C ALA A 137 -23.36 -7.80 33.73
N ALA A 138 -24.38 -7.33 34.44
CA ALA A 138 -24.69 -7.75 35.82
C ALA A 138 -26.12 -7.30 36.16
N ASN A 139 -27.09 -8.09 35.72
CA ASN A 139 -28.40 -8.23 36.35
C ASN A 139 -28.93 -9.62 35.98
N CYS A 140 -28.43 -10.61 36.69
CA CYS A 140 -29.06 -11.91 36.95
C CYS A 140 -29.10 -12.09 38.46
#